data_AF-A0A968XQ63-F1
#
_entry.id   AF-A0A968XQ63-F1
#
_cell.length_a   1.000
_cell.length_b   1.000
_cell.length_c   1.000
_cell.angle_alpha   90.00
_cell.angle_beta   90.00
_cell.angle_gamma   90.00
#
_symmetry.space_group_name_H-M   'P 1'
#
loop_
_entity.id
_entity.type
_entity.pdbx_description
1 polymer ?
#
loop_
_entity_poly.entity_id
_entity_poly.type
_entity_poly.pdbx_seq_one_letter_code
_entity_poly.pdbx_strand_id
1 'polypeptide(L)'
;MVTPAFSGTLQCDGYQAYTSFQRQRAGPVRLAGCWAHVRRKFFEAKDRDPVVAAWILGQIGHLYGIERHLRAIGAGPALREAVRRAQSAPLVVRIRKALFALKPRYLPQSGLGKAIAYALSQYKGLEIFLDDGHLEIDNNLVENAIRPTKLGAKNWLFIGAEGSGKTSAILYMIVESAKRHGLEPYSYLLHLLNALPGSTNRQVPALTPAACARHPQRHAA
;
A
#
# COMPACT_ATOMS: atom_id res chain seq x y z
N MET A 1 2.95 -7.77 12.10
CA MET A 1 2.91 -6.43 12.73
C MET A 1 4.26 -5.77 12.50
N VAL A 2 4.31 -4.48 12.17
CA VAL A 2 5.59 -3.76 12.07
C VAL A 2 6.16 -3.66 13.49
N THR A 3 7.19 -4.46 13.79
CA THR A 3 7.78 -4.51 15.13
C THR A 3 8.52 -3.20 15.44
N PRO A 4 8.76 -2.86 16.72
CA PRO A 4 9.60 -1.72 17.13
C PRO A 4 10.97 -1.66 16.42
N ALA A 5 11.52 -2.82 16.07
CA ALA A 5 12.83 -2.98 15.43
C ALA A 5 12.80 -2.95 13.89
N PHE A 6 11.63 -2.82 13.25
CA PHE A 6 11.55 -2.83 11.78
C PHE A 6 12.33 -1.65 11.17
N SER A 7 13.14 -1.98 10.17
CA SER A 7 13.81 -1.05 9.25
C SER A 7 13.51 -1.49 7.81
N GLY A 8 13.33 -0.52 6.92
CA GLY A 8 12.96 -0.76 5.53
C GLY A 8 11.94 0.25 5.01
N THR A 9 11.26 -0.10 3.91
CA THR A 9 10.25 0.77 3.28
C THR A 9 8.84 0.35 3.67
N LEU A 10 8.03 1.32 4.11
CA LEU A 10 6.60 1.18 4.32
C LEU A 10 5.85 1.96 3.25
N GLN A 11 4.98 1.28 2.51
CA GLN A 11 4.11 1.93 1.54
C GLN A 11 2.80 2.36 2.21
N CYS A 12 2.45 3.64 2.09
CA CYS A 12 1.37 4.27 2.86
C CYS A 12 0.48 5.21 2.03
N ASP A 13 -0.70 5.50 2.56
CA ASP A 13 -1.69 6.46 2.02
C ASP A 13 -1.37 7.93 2.37
N GLY A 14 -0.27 8.17 3.08
CA GLY A 14 0.12 9.50 3.57
C GLY A 14 -0.63 9.93 4.84
N TYR A 15 -1.22 9.01 5.60
CA TYR A 15 -1.78 9.30 6.91
C TYR A 15 -0.70 9.77 7.91
N GLN A 16 -0.99 10.81 8.70
CA GLN A 16 -0.01 11.47 9.56
C GLN A 16 0.61 10.54 10.61
N ALA A 17 -0.10 9.49 11.05
CA ALA A 17 0.43 8.54 12.01
C ALA A 17 1.70 7.83 11.51
N TYR A 18 1.85 7.62 10.19
CA TYR A 18 3.07 7.04 9.63
C TYR A 18 4.27 7.97 9.77
N THR A 19 4.08 9.27 9.58
CA THR A 19 5.13 10.27 9.80
C THR A 19 5.52 10.34 11.27
N SER A 20 4.55 10.32 12.18
CA SER A 20 4.82 10.25 13.63
C SER A 20 5.58 8.98 13.99
N PHE A 21 5.15 7.84 13.44
CA PHE A 21 5.81 6.55 13.60
C PHE A 21 7.26 6.56 13.10
N GLN A 22 7.53 7.16 11.93
CA GLN A 22 8.88 7.30 11.39
C GLN A 22 9.77 8.15 12.30
N ARG A 23 9.26 9.25 12.85
CA ARG A 23 10.02 10.16 13.74
C ARG A 23 10.37 9.53 15.09
N GLN A 24 9.53 8.64 15.59
CA GLN A 24 9.72 7.96 16.87
C GLN A 24 10.69 6.78 16.80
N ARG A 25 11.28 6.50 15.63
CA ARG A 25 12.14 5.33 15.37
C ARG A 25 13.61 5.72 15.31
N ALA A 26 14.46 4.90 15.92
CA ALA A 26 15.92 4.99 15.80
C ALA A 26 16.46 4.42 14.46
N GLY A 27 15.77 3.44 13.87
CA GLY A 27 16.17 2.80 12.61
C GLY A 27 15.62 3.49 11.35
N PRO A 28 16.27 3.36 10.19
CA PRO A 28 15.84 4.00 8.96
C PRO A 28 14.56 3.32 8.44
N VAL A 29 13.44 4.03 8.56
CA VAL A 29 12.16 3.70 7.93
C VAL A 29 11.90 4.71 6.81
N ARG A 30 11.68 4.22 5.60
CA ARG A 30 11.29 5.03 4.44
C ARG A 30 9.78 4.93 4.26
N LEU A 31 9.10 6.05 4.02
CA LEU A 31 7.67 6.08 3.75
C LEU A 31 7.44 6.28 2.26
N ALA A 32 7.14 5.19 1.54
CA ALA A 32 6.76 5.25 0.14
C ALA A 32 5.31 5.75 0.03
N GLY A 33 5.13 6.82 -0.75
CA GLY A 33 3.84 7.46 -0.97
C GLY A 33 2.96 6.71 -1.95
N CYS A 34 1.71 7.13 -2.04
CA CYS A 34 0.72 6.53 -2.92
C CYS A 34 0.25 7.52 -4.00
N TRP A 35 0.55 7.21 -5.26
CA TRP A 35 0.09 8.03 -6.40
C TRP A 35 -1.43 8.00 -6.62
N ALA A 36 -2.12 6.94 -6.17
CA ALA A 36 -3.58 6.86 -6.26
C ALA A 36 -4.25 7.95 -5.41
N HIS A 37 -3.70 8.27 -4.24
CA HIS A 37 -4.21 9.35 -3.38
C HIS A 37 -4.01 10.73 -4.01
N VAL A 38 -2.84 10.96 -4.61
CA VAL A 38 -2.57 12.20 -5.36
C VAL A 38 -3.58 12.34 -6.49
N ARG A 39 -3.73 11.30 -7.32
CA ARG A 39 -4.69 11.27 -8.44
C ARG A 39 -6.11 11.57 -7.98
N ARG A 40 -6.56 10.93 -6.89
CA ARG A 40 -7.91 11.11 -6.34
C ARG A 40 -8.18 12.57 -5.97
N LYS A 41 -7.25 13.25 -5.29
CA LYS A 41 -7.42 14.65 -4.90
C LYS A 41 -7.54 15.58 -6.11
N PHE A 42 -6.76 15.35 -7.16
CA PHE A 42 -6.90 16.13 -8.40
C PHE A 42 -8.22 15.82 -9.13
N PHE A 43 -8.68 14.57 -9.10
CA PHE A 43 -9.96 14.20 -9.69
C PHE A 43 -11.17 14.81 -8.95
N GLU A 44 -11.11 14.86 -7.62
CA GLU A 44 -12.14 15.51 -6.78
C GLU A 44 -12.12 17.03 -6.94
N ALA A 45 -10.99 17.63 -7.30
CA ALA A 45 -10.83 19.07 -7.48
C ALA A 45 -11.04 19.56 -8.94
N LYS A 46 -11.36 18.66 -9.88
CA LYS A 46 -11.32 18.95 -11.32
C LYS A 46 -12.29 20.03 -11.78
N ASP A 47 -13.42 20.19 -11.10
CA ASP A 47 -14.50 21.08 -11.56
C ASP A 47 -14.12 22.56 -11.46
N ARG A 48 -13.09 22.91 -10.68
CA ARG A 48 -12.63 24.30 -10.52
C ARG A 48 -11.77 24.80 -11.67
N ASP A 49 -10.89 23.94 -12.19
CA ASP A 49 -10.01 24.23 -13.33
C ASP A 49 -9.76 22.92 -14.10
N PRO A 50 -10.69 22.54 -14.99
CA PRO A 50 -10.66 21.25 -15.66
C PRO A 50 -9.40 21.05 -16.52
N VAL A 51 -8.86 22.13 -17.10
CA VAL A 51 -7.67 22.05 -17.96
C VAL A 51 -6.44 21.68 -17.15
N VAL A 52 -6.21 22.38 -16.04
CA VAL A 52 -5.06 22.09 -15.15
C VAL A 52 -5.21 20.72 -14.51
N ALA A 53 -6.41 20.39 -14.01
CA ALA A 53 -6.66 19.09 -13.41
C ALA A 53 -6.47 17.95 -14.42
N ALA A 54 -7.00 18.08 -15.64
CA ALA A 54 -6.85 17.09 -16.70
C ALA A 54 -5.39 16.90 -17.09
N TRP A 55 -4.61 17.97 -17.20
CA TRP A 55 -3.19 17.86 -17.51
C TRP A 55 -2.42 17.07 -16.44
N ILE A 56 -2.64 17.38 -15.15
CA ILE A 56 -2.01 16.66 -14.03
C ILE A 56 -2.45 15.19 -14.02
N LEU A 57 -3.76 14.93 -14.16
CA LEU A 57 -4.31 13.58 -14.22
C LEU A 57 -3.75 12.79 -15.41
N GLY A 58 -3.52 13.45 -16.55
CA GLY A 58 -2.88 12.87 -17.73
C GLY A 58 -1.43 12.47 -17.47
N GLN A 59 -0.63 13.34 -16.83
CA GLN A 59 0.75 12.99 -16.46
C GLN A 59 0.80 11.80 -15.50
N ILE A 60 -0.09 11.77 -14.51
CA ILE A 60 -0.21 10.61 -13.61
C ILE A 60 -0.68 9.37 -14.40
N GLY A 61 -1.59 9.54 -15.36
CA GLY A 61 -2.04 8.48 -16.26
C GLY A 61 -0.90 7.83 -17.05
N HIS A 62 0.08 8.63 -17.50
CA HIS A 62 1.29 8.12 -18.16
C HIS A 62 2.15 7.26 -17.23
N LEU A 63 2.34 7.67 -15.96
CA LEU A 63 3.02 6.83 -14.96
C LEU A 63 2.33 5.48 -14.82
N TYR A 64 1.00 5.48 -14.68
CA TYR A 64 0.23 4.24 -14.62
C TYR A 64 0.27 3.43 -15.92
N GLY A 65 0.43 4.07 -17.07
CA GLY A 65 0.66 3.39 -18.35
C GLY A 65 1.93 2.56 -18.36
N ILE A 66 3.04 3.15 -17.88
CA ILE A 66 4.33 2.46 -17.72
C ILE A 66 4.17 1.26 -16.77
N GLU A 67 3.55 1.47 -15.61
CA GLU A 67 3.34 0.40 -14.63
C GLU A 67 2.43 -0.72 -15.15
N ARG A 68 1.42 -0.41 -15.97
CA ARG A 68 0.60 -1.44 -16.63
C ARG A 68 1.42 -2.26 -17.61
N HIS A 69 2.25 -1.61 -18.42
CA HIS A 69 3.12 -2.30 -19.37
C HIS A 69 4.11 -3.23 -18.65
N LEU A 70 4.79 -2.73 -17.60
CA LEU A 70 5.71 -3.53 -16.79
C LEU A 70 5.05 -4.76 -16.17
N ARG A 71 3.81 -4.63 -15.69
CA ARG A 71 3.04 -5.78 -15.18
C ARG A 71 2.67 -6.76 -16.29
N ALA A 72 2.25 -6.27 -17.46
CA ALA A 72 1.83 -7.11 -18.59
C ALA A 72 2.96 -8.00 -19.12
N ILE A 73 4.20 -7.52 -19.11
CA ILE A 73 5.38 -8.30 -19.53
C ILE A 73 5.99 -9.13 -18.39
N GLY A 74 5.39 -9.12 -17.19
CA GLY A 74 5.93 -9.82 -16.02
C GLY A 74 7.30 -9.30 -15.57
N ALA A 75 7.56 -8.00 -15.69
CA ALA A 75 8.87 -7.42 -15.41
C ALA A 75 9.31 -7.66 -13.96
N GLY A 76 10.52 -8.22 -13.79
CA GLY A 76 11.17 -8.35 -12.49
C GLY A 76 11.65 -7.01 -11.91
N PRO A 77 12.08 -6.98 -10.63
CA PRO A 77 12.44 -5.75 -9.92
C PRO A 77 13.51 -4.90 -10.64
N ALA A 78 14.56 -5.52 -11.15
CA ALA A 78 15.65 -4.80 -11.83
C ALA A 78 15.17 -4.07 -13.10
N LEU A 79 14.33 -4.72 -13.91
CA LEU A 79 13.76 -4.09 -15.11
C LEU A 79 12.78 -2.97 -14.76
N ARG A 80 11.97 -3.17 -13.70
CA ARG A 80 11.05 -2.13 -13.20
C ARG A 80 11.84 -0.89 -12.78
N GLU A 81 12.91 -1.04 -12.01
CA GLU A 81 13.75 0.09 -11.59
C GLU A 81 14.38 0.80 -12.80
N ALA A 82 14.98 0.07 -13.72
CA ALA A 82 15.61 0.65 -14.91
C ALA A 82 14.62 1.45 -15.77
N VAL A 83 13.44 0.88 -16.05
CA VAL A 83 12.38 1.55 -16.82
C VAL A 83 11.83 2.76 -16.06
N ARG A 84 11.61 2.65 -14.75
CA ARG A 84 11.13 3.76 -13.93
C ARG A 84 12.11 4.92 -13.91
N ARG A 85 13.41 4.67 -13.76
CA ARG A 85 14.43 5.73 -13.85
C ARG A 85 14.44 6.40 -15.22
N ALA A 86 14.35 5.62 -16.29
CA ALA A 86 14.39 6.15 -17.65
C ALA A 86 13.11 6.91 -18.05
N GLN A 87 11.93 6.41 -17.66
CA GLN A 87 10.64 6.88 -18.20
C GLN A 87 9.75 7.55 -17.15
N SER A 88 9.66 6.99 -15.94
CA SER A 88 8.79 7.52 -14.88
C SER A 88 9.40 8.72 -14.16
N ALA A 89 10.72 8.71 -13.89
CA ALA A 89 11.38 9.79 -13.14
C ALA A 89 11.25 11.17 -13.84
N PRO A 90 11.43 11.30 -15.16
CA PRO A 90 11.20 12.57 -15.85
C PRO A 90 9.75 13.08 -15.71
N LEU A 91 8.77 12.17 -15.69
CA LEU A 91 7.36 12.53 -15.49
C LEU A 91 7.11 13.03 -14.07
N VAL A 92 7.66 12.36 -13.05
CA VAL A 92 7.56 12.78 -11.64
C VAL A 92 8.16 14.18 -11.45
N VAL A 93 9.34 14.44 -12.03
CA VAL A 93 9.98 15.76 -12.00
C VAL A 93 9.12 16.82 -12.70
N ARG A 94 8.55 16.48 -13.87
CA ARG A 94 7.66 17.39 -14.61
C ARG A 94 6.42 17.76 -13.80
N ILE A 95 5.78 16.76 -13.17
CA ILE A 95 4.64 16.98 -12.28
C ILE A 95 5.06 17.92 -11.14
N ARG A 96 6.18 17.65 -10.46
CA ARG A 96 6.65 18.53 -9.36
C ARG A 96 6.85 19.97 -9.80
N LYS A 97 7.54 20.19 -10.93
CA LYS A 97 7.78 21.54 -11.47
C LYS A 97 6.47 22.27 -11.73
N ALA A 98 5.51 21.59 -12.36
CA ALA A 98 4.18 22.16 -12.60
C ALA A 98 3.46 22.48 -11.29
N LEU A 99 3.50 21.61 -10.28
CA LEU A 99 2.87 21.85 -8.98
C LEU A 99 3.45 23.08 -8.27
N PHE A 100 4.76 23.30 -8.33
CA PHE A 100 5.37 24.53 -7.79
C PHE A 100 4.93 25.78 -8.53
N ALA A 101 4.86 25.74 -9.87
CA ALA A 101 4.40 26.86 -10.68
C ALA A 101 2.91 27.17 -10.47
N LEU A 102 2.09 26.14 -10.23
CA LEU A 102 0.64 26.28 -10.00
C LEU A 102 0.30 26.71 -8.58
N LYS A 103 1.14 26.39 -7.59
CA LYS A 103 0.90 26.69 -6.17
C LYS A 103 0.47 28.15 -5.89
N PRO A 104 1.13 29.20 -6.41
CA PRO A 104 0.70 30.58 -6.16
C PRO A 104 -0.61 30.98 -6.84
N ARG A 105 -1.09 30.20 -7.83
CA ARG A 105 -2.30 30.51 -8.61
C ARG A 105 -3.60 30.11 -7.89
N TYR A 106 -3.53 29.25 -6.87
CA TYR A 106 -4.71 28.74 -6.16
C TYR A 106 -4.66 29.07 -4.67
N LEU A 107 -5.81 29.50 -4.13
CA LEU A 107 -5.96 29.69 -2.69
C LEU A 107 -5.70 28.37 -1.95
N PRO A 108 -4.97 28.36 -0.82
CA PRO A 108 -4.63 27.14 -0.09
C PRO A 108 -5.83 26.27 0.29
N GLN A 109 -6.98 26.89 0.56
CA GLN A 109 -8.20 26.18 0.98
C GLN A 109 -9.09 25.69 -0.17
N SER A 110 -8.79 26.11 -1.41
CA SER A 110 -9.49 25.60 -2.60
C SER A 110 -9.19 24.10 -2.83
N GLY A 111 -10.06 23.40 -3.56
CA GLY A 111 -9.85 21.98 -3.87
C GLY A 111 -8.50 21.72 -4.55
N LEU A 112 -8.13 22.54 -5.54
CA LEU A 112 -6.83 22.43 -6.22
C LEU A 112 -5.66 22.86 -5.33
N GLY A 113 -5.83 23.92 -4.53
CA GLY A 113 -4.82 24.32 -3.55
C GLY A 113 -4.48 23.19 -2.56
N LYS A 114 -5.51 22.51 -2.04
CA LYS A 114 -5.37 21.33 -1.16
C LYS A 114 -4.71 20.15 -1.88
N ALA A 115 -5.09 19.87 -3.12
CA ALA A 115 -4.49 18.79 -3.91
C ALA A 115 -3.00 19.04 -4.19
N ILE A 116 -2.65 20.26 -4.58
CA ILE A 116 -1.25 20.69 -4.83
C ILE A 116 -0.44 20.61 -3.54
N ALA A 117 -0.95 21.17 -2.44
CA ALA A 117 -0.25 21.15 -1.16
C ALA A 117 -0.01 19.71 -0.67
N TYR A 118 -1.02 18.84 -0.78
CA TYR A 118 -0.87 17.43 -0.45
C TYR A 118 0.21 16.77 -1.31
N ALA A 119 0.13 16.86 -2.64
CA ALA A 119 1.10 16.25 -3.54
C ALA A 119 2.54 16.71 -3.25
N LEU A 120 2.74 18.01 -3.02
CA LEU A 120 4.06 18.56 -2.68
C LEU A 120 4.57 18.06 -1.32
N SER A 121 3.70 17.96 -0.31
CA SER A 121 4.09 17.43 1.01
C SER A 121 4.47 15.94 0.98
N GLN A 122 3.86 15.17 0.08
CA GLN A 122 4.13 13.73 -0.10
C GLN A 122 5.27 13.45 -1.08
N TYR A 123 5.82 14.47 -1.75
CA TYR A 123 6.72 14.30 -2.90
C TYR A 123 7.91 13.38 -2.62
N LYS A 124 8.58 13.54 -1.47
CA LYS A 124 9.72 12.68 -1.08
C LYS A 124 9.35 11.20 -0.95
N GLY A 125 8.11 10.89 -0.57
CA GLY A 125 7.62 9.51 -0.54
C GLY A 125 7.20 9.01 -1.92
N LEU A 126 6.66 9.89 -2.76
CA LEU A 126 6.17 9.57 -4.10
C LEU A 126 7.28 9.26 -5.11
N GLU A 127 8.53 9.64 -4.84
CA GLU A 127 9.68 9.28 -5.67
C GLU A 127 10.32 7.93 -5.29
N ILE A 128 10.02 7.37 -4.11
CA ILE A 128 10.69 6.16 -3.61
C ILE A 128 10.49 4.94 -4.51
N PHE A 129 9.32 4.79 -5.14
CA PHE A 129 9.05 3.66 -6.04
C PHE A 129 9.94 3.66 -7.28
N LEU A 130 10.53 4.80 -7.65
CA LEU A 130 11.42 4.91 -8.81
C LEU A 130 12.71 4.11 -8.63
N ASP A 131 13.18 4.00 -7.38
CA ASP A 131 14.45 3.39 -7.02
C ASP A 131 14.29 2.00 -6.37
N ASP A 132 13.06 1.48 -6.28
CA ASP A 132 12.79 0.18 -5.68
C ASP A 132 11.77 -0.58 -6.53
N GLY A 133 12.29 -1.52 -7.35
CA GLY A 133 11.49 -2.36 -8.23
C GLY A 133 10.50 -3.29 -7.52
N HIS A 134 10.67 -3.54 -6.21
CA HIS A 134 9.75 -4.37 -5.42
C HIS A 134 8.49 -3.61 -5.01
N LEU A 135 8.53 -2.28 -5.03
CA LEU A 135 7.38 -1.46 -4.68
C LEU A 135 6.41 -1.35 -5.85
N GLU A 136 5.13 -1.25 -5.50
CA GLU A 136 4.08 -0.79 -6.40
C GLU A 136 4.06 0.75 -6.42
N ILE A 137 3.45 1.35 -7.44
CA ILE A 137 3.26 2.80 -7.52
C ILE A 137 2.23 3.33 -6.49
N ASP A 138 1.38 2.46 -5.97
CA ASP A 138 0.36 2.75 -4.96
C ASP A 138 0.13 1.59 -4.00
N ASN A 139 -0.53 1.89 -2.87
CA ASN A 139 -0.85 0.92 -1.84
C ASN A 139 -2.20 0.22 -2.08
N ASN A 140 -2.78 0.28 -3.28
CA ASN A 140 -4.16 -0.21 -3.52
C ASN A 140 -4.31 -1.70 -3.21
N LEU A 141 -3.27 -2.52 -3.42
CA LEU A 141 -3.28 -3.94 -3.05
C LEU A 141 -3.52 -4.12 -1.55
N VAL A 142 -2.85 -3.32 -0.72
CA VAL A 142 -3.02 -3.34 0.74
C VAL A 142 -4.40 -2.81 1.12
N GLU A 143 -4.85 -1.72 0.49
CA GLU A 143 -6.17 -1.15 0.77
C GLU A 143 -7.32 -2.10 0.42
N ASN A 144 -7.20 -2.80 -0.71
CA ASN A 144 -8.16 -3.81 -1.12
C ASN A 144 -8.14 -5.02 -0.18
N ALA A 145 -6.98 -5.45 0.31
CA ALA A 145 -6.88 -6.55 1.28
C ALA A 145 -7.53 -6.20 2.63
N ILE A 146 -7.43 -4.95 3.09
CA ILE A 146 -8.08 -4.50 4.34
C ILE A 146 -9.53 -4.03 4.16
N ARG A 147 -10.02 -3.86 2.93
CA ARG A 147 -11.37 -3.34 2.66
C ARG A 147 -12.48 -4.24 3.22
N PRO A 148 -12.41 -5.58 3.11
CA PRO A 148 -13.38 -6.48 3.76
C PRO A 148 -13.44 -6.26 5.27
N THR A 149 -12.29 -6.03 5.91
CA THR A 149 -12.23 -5.68 7.35
C THR A 149 -12.93 -4.37 7.65
N LYS A 150 -12.69 -3.31 6.89
CA LYS A 150 -13.36 -2.00 7.10
C LYS A 150 -14.87 -2.10 6.89
N LEU A 151 -15.31 -2.86 5.90
CA LEU A 151 -16.74 -3.11 5.66
C LEU A 151 -17.35 -3.99 6.77
N GLY A 152 -16.64 -5.05 7.19
CA GLY A 152 -17.03 -5.89 8.31
C GLY A 152 -17.15 -5.12 9.60
N ALA A 153 -16.17 -4.27 9.94
CA ALA A 153 -16.21 -3.39 11.11
C ALA A 153 -17.41 -2.44 11.13
N LYS A 154 -17.84 -1.96 9.95
CA LYS A 154 -19.07 -1.16 9.82
C LYS A 154 -20.35 -1.99 10.01
N ASN A 155 -20.31 -3.27 9.67
CA ASN A 155 -21.47 -4.16 9.64
C ASN A 155 -21.57 -5.11 10.84
N TRP A 156 -20.52 -5.23 11.66
CA TRP A 156 -20.47 -6.14 12.80
C TRP A 156 -20.58 -5.34 14.10
N LEU A 157 -21.62 -5.63 14.86
CA LEU A 157 -22.02 -4.92 16.08
C LEU A 157 -20.95 -4.87 17.20
N PHE A 158 -19.88 -5.69 17.11
CA PHE A 158 -18.92 -5.90 18.20
C PHE A 158 -17.47 -5.51 17.86
N ILE A 159 -17.20 -4.94 16.67
CA ILE A 159 -15.90 -4.30 16.39
C ILE A 159 -15.96 -2.86 16.92
N GLY A 160 -15.38 -2.64 18.10
CA GLY A 160 -15.42 -1.33 18.76
C GLY A 160 -14.95 -1.31 20.22
N ALA A 161 -14.91 -2.47 20.89
CA ALA A 161 -14.28 -2.59 22.21
C ALA A 161 -12.75 -2.53 22.10
N GLU A 162 -12.06 -1.91 23.07
CA GLU A 162 -10.60 -1.68 23.06
C GLU A 162 -9.78 -2.96 22.77
N GLY A 163 -10.22 -4.12 23.29
CA GLY A 163 -9.57 -5.41 23.05
C GLY A 163 -9.82 -6.05 21.68
N SER A 164 -10.87 -5.63 20.96
CA SER A 164 -11.30 -6.27 19.70
C SER A 164 -10.37 -6.01 18.51
N GLY A 165 -9.64 -4.88 18.53
CA GLY A 165 -8.76 -4.47 17.44
C GLY A 165 -7.56 -5.40 17.25
N LYS A 166 -6.91 -5.81 18.35
CA LYS A 166 -5.73 -6.70 18.30
C LYS A 166 -6.11 -8.08 17.77
N THR A 167 -7.18 -8.67 18.28
CA THR A 167 -7.69 -9.97 17.83
C THR A 167 -8.07 -9.95 16.37
N SER A 168 -8.81 -8.92 15.95
CA SER A 168 -9.19 -8.72 14.55
C SER A 168 -7.95 -8.63 13.65
N ALA A 169 -6.96 -7.82 14.01
CA ALA A 169 -5.74 -7.67 13.23
C ALA A 169 -4.95 -8.97 13.09
N ILE A 170 -4.91 -9.81 14.14
CA ILE A 170 -4.26 -11.13 14.09
C ILE A 170 -5.00 -12.04 13.11
N LEU A 171 -6.33 -12.16 13.23
CA LEU A 171 -7.14 -13.03 12.37
C LEU A 171 -7.03 -12.64 10.90
N TYR A 172 -7.13 -11.34 10.59
CA TYR A 172 -6.98 -10.86 9.22
C TYR A 172 -5.59 -11.12 8.65
N MET A 173 -4.54 -10.93 9.47
CA MET A 173 -3.17 -11.20 9.03
C MET A 173 -2.97 -12.67 8.66
N ILE A 174 -3.58 -13.59 9.43
CA ILE A 174 -3.52 -15.02 9.15
C ILE A 174 -4.24 -15.34 7.83
N VAL A 175 -5.47 -14.85 7.65
CA VAL A 175 -6.28 -15.06 6.44
C VAL A 175 -5.60 -14.49 5.19
N GLU A 176 -5.15 -13.24 5.23
CA GLU A 176 -4.51 -12.60 4.08
C GLU A 176 -3.14 -13.23 3.77
N SER A 177 -2.41 -13.72 4.79
CA SER A 177 -1.19 -14.50 4.58
C SER A 177 -1.47 -15.84 3.90
N ALA A 178 -2.56 -16.54 4.25
CA ALA A 178 -3.00 -17.77 3.58
C ALA A 178 -3.31 -17.53 2.09
N LYS A 179 -4.13 -16.52 1.79
CA LYS A 179 -4.45 -16.14 0.40
C LYS A 179 -3.21 -15.78 -0.40
N ARG A 180 -2.28 -15.02 0.19
CA ARG A 180 -1.02 -14.63 -0.46
C ARG A 180 -0.14 -15.82 -0.84
N HIS A 181 -0.23 -16.93 -0.12
CA HIS A 181 0.47 -18.17 -0.42
C HIS A 181 -0.36 -19.16 -1.25
N GLY A 182 -1.52 -18.74 -1.78
CA GLY A 182 -2.38 -19.57 -2.62
C GLY A 182 -3.19 -20.61 -1.85
N LEU A 183 -3.32 -20.48 -0.53
CA LEU A 183 -4.14 -21.38 0.29
C LEU A 183 -5.57 -20.87 0.38
N GLU A 184 -6.54 -21.80 0.35
CA GLU A 184 -7.94 -21.50 0.67
C GLU A 184 -8.06 -21.22 2.19
N PRO A 185 -8.55 -20.03 2.59
CA PRO A 185 -8.53 -19.62 4.00
C PRO A 185 -9.29 -20.53 4.96
N TYR A 186 -10.45 -21.06 4.56
CA TYR A 186 -11.26 -21.90 5.44
C TYR A 186 -10.55 -23.22 5.75
N SER A 187 -10.07 -23.93 4.74
CA SER A 187 -9.30 -25.18 4.87
C SER A 187 -8.04 -24.97 5.71
N TYR A 188 -7.30 -23.87 5.47
CA TYR A 188 -6.11 -23.57 6.27
C TYR A 188 -6.46 -23.30 7.74
N LEU A 189 -7.51 -22.53 8.01
CA LEU A 189 -7.93 -22.26 9.39
C LEU A 189 -8.42 -23.52 10.09
N LEU A 190 -9.18 -24.37 9.40
CA LEU A 190 -9.63 -25.65 9.95
C LEU A 190 -8.45 -26.55 10.32
N HIS A 191 -7.46 -26.67 9.41
CA HIS A 191 -6.24 -27.41 9.70
C HIS A 191 -5.49 -26.83 10.90
N LEU A 192 -5.31 -25.50 10.95
CA LEU A 192 -4.61 -24.82 12.02
C LEU A 192 -5.29 -25.04 13.37
N LEU A 193 -6.62 -24.88 13.44
CA LEU A 193 -7.41 -25.04 14.67
C LEU A 193 -7.47 -26.49 15.15
N ASN A 194 -7.41 -27.46 14.24
CA ASN A 194 -7.33 -28.89 14.59
C ASN A 194 -5.93 -29.29 15.07
N ALA A 195 -4.86 -28.71 14.49
CA ALA A 195 -3.48 -29.07 14.81
C ALA A 195 -2.95 -28.37 16.08
N LEU A 196 -3.36 -27.12 16.33
CA LEU A 196 -2.84 -26.31 17.43
C LEU A 196 -3.01 -26.93 18.83
N PRO A 197 -4.18 -27.50 19.21
CA PRO A 197 -4.36 -28.08 20.54
C PRO A 197 -3.38 -29.21 20.88
N GLY A 198 -2.94 -29.97 19.87
CA GLY A 198 -1.97 -31.06 20.03
C GLY A 198 -0.51 -30.66 19.76
N SER A 199 -0.24 -29.38 19.43
CA SER A 199 1.07 -28.92 19.01
C SER A 199 1.83 -28.22 20.13
N THR A 200 3.14 -28.44 20.17
CA THR A 200 4.08 -27.68 21.01
C THR A 200 4.49 -26.37 20.33
N ASN A 201 5.00 -25.41 21.10
CA ASN A 201 5.52 -24.14 20.56
C ASN A 201 6.59 -24.33 19.47
N ARG A 202 7.33 -25.45 19.49
CA ARG A 202 8.36 -25.77 18.48
C ARG A 202 7.76 -26.19 17.13
N GLN A 203 6.50 -26.64 17.11
CA GLN A 203 5.81 -27.11 15.91
C GLN A 203 5.02 -25.98 15.20
N VAL A 204 4.75 -24.86 15.88
CA VAL A 204 4.04 -23.69 15.33
C VAL A 204 4.65 -23.17 14.01
N PRO A 205 5.98 -23.08 13.82
CA PRO A 205 6.55 -22.63 12.55
C PRO A 205 6.14 -23.48 11.33
N ALA A 206 5.88 -24.78 11.54
CA ALA A 206 5.44 -25.70 10.49
C ALA A 206 3.95 -25.53 10.13
N LEU A 207 3.17 -24.86 10.98
CA LEU A 207 1.75 -24.57 10.77
C LEU A 207 1.51 -23.19 10.14
N THR A 208 2.56 -22.46 9.78
CA THR A 208 2.43 -21.14 9.14
C THR A 208 1.92 -21.27 7.70
N PRO A 209 1.26 -20.24 7.13
CA PRO A 209 0.75 -20.31 5.76
C PRO A 209 1.83 -20.63 4.72
N ALA A 210 3.04 -20.05 4.91
CA ALA A 210 4.18 -20.31 4.04
C ALA A 210 4.67 -21.77 4.12
N ALA A 211 4.60 -22.40 5.29
CA ALA A 211 5.02 -23.79 5.47
C ALA A 211 3.99 -24.76 4.89
N CYS A 212 2.70 -24.54 5.13
CA CYS A 212 1.62 -25.35 4.57
C CYS A 212 1.58 -25.29 3.04
N ALA A 213 1.81 -24.11 2.45
CA ALA A 213 1.85 -23.95 1.00
C ALA A 213 3.00 -24.72 0.31
N ARG A 214 4.10 -25.02 1.03
CA ARG A 214 5.21 -25.84 0.52
C ARG A 214 4.91 -27.35 0.55
N HIS A 215 3.90 -27.77 1.32
CA HIS A 215 3.53 -29.18 1.49
C HIS A 215 2.01 -29.40 1.35
N PRO A 216 1.42 -29.13 0.18
CA PRO A 216 -0.04 -29.16 -0.01
C PRO A 216 -0.68 -30.54 0.25
N GLN A 217 0.08 -31.64 0.14
CA GLN A 217 -0.43 -33.01 0.28
C GLN A 217 -0.76 -33.46 1.72
N ARG A 218 -0.59 -32.61 2.74
CA ARG A 218 -0.92 -32.97 4.14
C ARG A 218 -2.25 -32.39 4.66
N HIS A 219 -2.99 -31.66 3.84
CA HIS A 219 -4.02 -30.72 4.32
C HIS A 219 -5.39 -30.87 3.66
N ALA A 220 -5.62 -31.92 2.87
CA ALA A 220 -6.94 -32.30 2.35
C ALA A 220 -7.49 -33.47 3.20
N ALA A 221 -8.24 -33.13 4.25
CA ALA A 221 -9.15 -34.03 4.95
C ALA A 221 -10.38 -33.23 5.35
#